data_AF-A0A2Z6M1C6-F1
#
_entry.id   AF-A0A2Z6M1C6-F1
#
_cell.length_a   1.000
_cell.length_b   1.000
_cell.length_c   1.000
_cell.angle_alpha   90.00
_cell.angle_beta   90.00
_cell.angle_gamma   90.00
#
_symmetry.space_group_name_H-M   'P 1'
#
loop_
_entity.id
_entity.type
_entity.pdbx_description
1 polymer ?
#
loop_
_entity_poly.entity_id
_entity_poly.type
_entity_poly.pdbx_seq_one_letter_code
_entity_poly.pdbx_strand_id
1 'polypeptide(L)'
;MAIISDYQDEEQTKKQTPPSSSSSSQPKPSKSIPFTSIFDPSNPTSFLEKVFDFIAKESDFFEKDSSEKGNGMDLEKYSWTQTLQELNVNVPVPHGTKSRFLICEIKKNHLTVGLKGQPPIIDGELYKSIKPDECYWSIEDQSMLSILLTKHDQMDWWKCLVKGDPEINTQKVEPENSKLGDLDPETRQTVEKMMFDQRQKSMGLPTSEELQKQEMMKKFMSQHPEMDFSNAKLS
;
A
#
# COMPACT_ATOMS: atom_id res chain seq x y z
N MET A 1 24.41 71.03 23.93
CA MET A 1 25.31 70.81 25.08
C MET A 1 25.65 69.34 25.12
N ALA A 2 26.93 69.03 25.32
CA ALA A 2 27.55 67.72 25.18
C ALA A 2 27.29 66.79 26.39
N ILE A 3 28.07 65.68 26.43
CA ILE A 3 28.23 64.59 27.43
C ILE A 3 27.49 63.33 26.91
N ILE A 4 28.07 62.38 26.17
CA ILE A 4 29.30 61.56 26.32
C ILE A 4 29.46 61.01 27.75
N SER A 5 29.20 59.73 27.92
CA SER A 5 29.88 58.90 28.92
C SER A 5 29.97 57.48 28.40
N ASP A 6 31.20 57.12 28.07
CA ASP A 6 31.70 55.78 27.80
C ASP A 6 31.43 54.83 28.99
N TYR A 7 31.19 53.55 28.71
CA TYR A 7 31.93 52.51 29.41
C TYR A 7 31.98 51.23 28.57
N GLN A 8 33.18 50.71 28.45
CA GLN A 8 33.60 49.66 27.54
C GLN A 8 34.21 48.50 28.35
N ASP A 9 33.88 47.28 27.92
CA ASP A 9 34.55 45.97 28.02
C ASP A 9 35.30 45.56 29.30
N GLU A 10 35.02 44.35 29.81
CA GLU A 10 36.06 43.32 30.03
C GLU A 10 35.51 41.90 29.78
N GLU A 11 36.31 41.12 29.06
CA GLU A 11 36.13 39.71 28.69
C GLU A 11 36.20 38.75 29.89
N GLN A 12 35.51 37.60 29.80
CA GLN A 12 36.11 36.32 30.18
C GLN A 12 35.55 35.13 29.39
N THR A 13 36.48 34.23 29.10
CA THR A 13 36.58 33.23 28.04
C THR A 13 35.79 31.92 28.25
N LYS A 14 35.24 31.39 27.15
CA LYS A 14 35.11 29.96 26.73
C LYS A 14 34.52 28.92 27.70
N LYS A 15 33.42 28.28 27.28
CA LYS A 15 33.41 26.88 26.80
C LYS A 15 32.11 26.51 26.04
N GLN A 16 32.29 25.61 25.08
CA GLN A 16 31.44 25.29 23.93
C GLN A 16 30.29 24.33 24.23
N THR A 17 29.17 24.50 23.52
CA THR A 17 28.38 23.40 22.90
C THR A 17 27.39 24.04 21.89
N PRO A 18 27.34 23.59 20.62
CA PRO A 18 26.48 24.23 19.62
C PRO A 18 25.03 23.76 19.72
N PRO A 19 24.01 24.64 19.61
CA PRO A 19 22.64 24.23 19.41
C PRO A 19 22.38 23.90 17.93
N SER A 20 21.65 22.80 17.74
CA SER A 20 21.10 22.26 16.51
C SER A 20 20.45 23.33 15.62
N SER A 21 20.99 23.50 14.42
CA SER A 21 20.40 24.29 13.35
C SER A 21 19.13 23.61 12.82
N SER A 22 18.01 24.32 12.93
CA SER A 22 16.81 24.12 12.14
C SER A 22 17.13 24.23 10.65
N SER A 23 17.16 23.12 9.92
CA SER A 23 17.24 23.10 8.47
C SER A 23 15.81 23.10 7.89
N SER A 24 15.42 24.27 7.40
CA SER A 24 14.36 24.45 6.42
C SER A 24 14.65 23.57 5.19
N SER A 25 13.84 22.55 4.94
CA SER A 25 13.87 21.77 3.71
C SER A 25 13.28 22.59 2.56
N GLN A 26 14.16 23.24 1.80
CA GLN A 26 13.83 23.76 0.47
C GLN A 26 13.52 22.60 -0.49
N PRO A 27 12.57 22.77 -1.43
CA PRO A 27 12.38 21.80 -2.51
C PRO A 27 13.60 21.82 -3.44
N LYS A 28 14.17 20.65 -3.72
CA LYS A 28 15.25 20.49 -4.71
C LYS A 28 14.74 20.84 -6.12
N PRO A 29 15.57 21.45 -6.99
CA PRO A 29 15.19 21.73 -8.37
C PRO A 29 15.00 20.42 -9.16
N SER A 30 13.84 20.28 -9.80
CA SER A 30 13.54 19.20 -10.75
C SER A 30 14.45 19.33 -11.97
N LYS A 31 15.40 18.41 -12.14
CA LYS A 31 16.17 18.31 -13.39
C LYS A 31 15.25 17.67 -14.44
N SER A 32 14.81 18.45 -15.43
CA SER A 32 14.15 17.90 -16.61
C SER A 32 15.19 17.21 -17.49
N ILE A 33 15.14 15.89 -17.62
CA ILE A 33 15.99 15.18 -18.59
C ILE A 33 15.21 15.13 -19.92
N PRO A 34 15.84 15.48 -21.05
CA PRO A 34 15.16 15.49 -22.33
C PRO A 34 15.03 14.06 -22.89
N PHE A 35 13.79 13.61 -23.11
CA PHE A 35 13.52 12.41 -23.92
C PHE A 35 13.76 12.73 -25.41
N THR A 36 14.72 12.06 -26.04
CA THR A 36 15.00 12.20 -27.47
C THR A 36 14.60 10.93 -28.21
N SER A 37 13.35 10.83 -28.63
CA SER A 37 12.94 9.85 -29.65
C SER A 37 11.94 10.47 -30.63
N ILE A 38 11.97 10.01 -31.88
CA ILE A 38 11.08 10.46 -32.95
C ILE A 38 9.95 9.45 -33.07
N PHE A 39 8.72 9.95 -33.03
CA PHE A 39 7.54 9.13 -33.30
C PHE A 39 7.53 8.72 -34.78
N ASP A 40 7.65 7.43 -35.07
CA ASP A 40 7.50 6.84 -36.40
C ASP A 40 6.13 6.18 -36.53
N PRO A 41 5.21 6.73 -37.37
CA PRO A 41 3.89 6.15 -37.59
C PRO A 41 3.91 4.74 -38.18
N SER A 42 5.01 4.34 -38.83
CA SER A 42 5.16 3.01 -39.46
C SER A 42 5.60 1.94 -38.47
N ASN A 43 6.18 2.34 -37.33
CA ASN A 43 6.58 1.45 -36.24
C ASN A 43 6.31 2.10 -34.86
N PRO A 44 5.03 2.25 -34.49
CA PRO A 44 4.62 2.89 -33.24
C PRO A 44 5.13 2.14 -32.00
N THR A 45 5.28 0.82 -32.09
CA THR A 45 5.75 -0.04 -30.99
C THR A 45 7.17 0.30 -30.54
N SER A 46 8.10 0.56 -31.46
CA SER A 46 9.48 0.92 -31.09
C SER A 46 9.58 2.26 -30.36
N PHE A 47 8.66 3.18 -30.64
CA PHE A 47 8.57 4.44 -29.89
C PHE A 47 8.08 4.19 -28.46
N LEU A 48 7.05 3.36 -28.28
CA LEU A 48 6.53 3.00 -26.95
C LEU A 48 7.59 2.30 -26.10
N GLU A 49 8.33 1.34 -26.66
CA GLU A 49 9.43 0.68 -25.95
C GLU A 49 10.46 1.69 -25.45
N LYS A 50 10.88 2.64 -26.30
CA LYS A 50 11.82 3.70 -25.90
C LYS A 50 11.26 4.62 -24.82
N VAL A 51 9.96 4.89 -24.84
CA VAL A 51 9.28 5.65 -23.76
C VAL A 51 9.31 4.86 -22.46
N PHE A 52 8.92 3.58 -22.49
CA PHE A 52 8.95 2.72 -21.31
C PHE A 52 10.36 2.61 -20.74
N ASP A 53 11.36 2.37 -21.59
CA ASP A 53 12.77 2.34 -21.20
C ASP A 53 13.23 3.66 -20.58
N PHE A 54 12.81 4.79 -21.15
CA PHE A 54 13.13 6.12 -20.61
C PHE A 54 12.48 6.35 -19.24
N ILE A 55 11.18 6.03 -19.09
CA ILE A 55 10.48 6.14 -17.81
C ILE A 55 11.12 5.23 -16.77
N ALA A 56 11.40 3.97 -17.13
CA ALA A 56 12.02 2.99 -16.23
C ALA A 56 13.44 3.39 -15.81
N LYS A 57 14.17 4.10 -16.66
CA LYS A 57 15.53 4.57 -16.37
C LYS A 57 15.57 5.86 -15.58
N GLU A 58 14.53 6.67 -15.67
CA GLU A 58 14.49 8.03 -15.10
C GLU A 58 13.74 8.11 -13.78
N SER A 59 12.82 7.17 -13.55
CA SER A 59 12.13 7.01 -12.28
C SER A 59 12.61 5.74 -11.60
N ASP A 60 12.85 5.78 -10.28
CA ASP A 60 12.97 4.58 -9.42
C ASP A 60 11.63 3.78 -9.38
N PHE A 61 10.77 3.92 -10.40
CA PHE A 61 9.44 3.33 -10.47
C PHE A 61 9.48 1.81 -10.63
N PHE A 62 10.52 1.28 -11.26
CA PHE A 62 10.74 -0.16 -11.40
C PHE A 62 11.86 -0.71 -10.49
N GLU A 63 12.69 0.15 -9.89
CA GLU A 63 13.68 -0.28 -8.90
C GLU A 63 13.14 -0.11 -7.48
N LYS A 64 12.82 -1.28 -6.88
CA LYS A 64 13.05 -1.63 -5.47
C LYS A 64 11.89 -1.43 -4.50
N ASP A 65 11.01 -2.44 -4.44
CA ASP A 65 10.98 -3.41 -3.33
C ASP A 65 10.14 -4.61 -3.80
N SER A 66 10.76 -5.77 -4.00
CA SER A 66 10.07 -7.04 -4.31
C SER A 66 9.36 -7.57 -3.06
N SER A 67 8.48 -6.75 -2.52
CA SER A 67 7.57 -7.08 -1.43
C SER A 67 6.19 -6.78 -1.96
N GLU A 68 5.36 -7.80 -1.99
CA GLU A 68 3.98 -7.91 -2.45
C GLU A 68 3.02 -6.90 -1.76
N LYS A 69 3.36 -5.61 -1.70
CA LYS A 69 2.79 -4.56 -0.82
C LYS A 69 1.38 -4.10 -1.21
N GLY A 70 0.72 -4.81 -2.11
CA GLY A 70 -0.65 -4.50 -2.52
C GLY A 70 -1.40 -5.69 -3.07
N ASN A 71 -1.00 -6.93 -2.72
CA ASN A 71 -1.69 -8.15 -3.14
C ASN A 71 -1.90 -8.25 -4.66
N GLY A 72 -0.99 -7.69 -5.45
CA GLY A 72 -1.04 -7.66 -6.91
C GLY A 72 0.31 -7.98 -7.53
N MET A 73 0.58 -7.46 -8.72
CA MET A 73 1.80 -7.78 -9.47
C MET A 73 2.26 -6.61 -10.32
N ASP A 74 3.58 -6.45 -10.41
CA ASP A 74 4.24 -5.56 -11.36
C ASP A 74 4.54 -6.33 -12.64
N LEU A 75 4.01 -5.87 -13.76
CA LEU A 75 4.36 -6.36 -15.10
C LEU A 75 5.27 -5.35 -15.81
N GLU A 76 5.80 -5.76 -16.96
CA GLU A 76 6.68 -4.92 -17.78
C GLU A 76 6.02 -3.59 -18.20
N LYS A 77 4.71 -3.61 -18.50
CA LYS A 77 3.99 -2.46 -19.09
C LYS A 77 3.10 -1.70 -18.12
N TYR A 78 2.73 -2.33 -17.02
CA TYR A 78 1.80 -1.79 -16.03
C TYR A 78 1.93 -2.57 -14.73
N SER A 79 1.47 -1.99 -13.62
CA SER A 79 1.34 -2.70 -12.36
C SER A 79 -0.10 -2.65 -11.88
N TRP A 80 -0.46 -3.58 -11.01
CA TRP A 80 -1.75 -3.55 -10.36
C TRP A 80 -1.65 -4.05 -8.93
N THR A 81 -2.49 -3.49 -8.08
CA THR A 81 -2.70 -3.88 -6.68
C THR A 81 -4.18 -4.08 -6.45
N GLN A 82 -4.54 -4.70 -5.33
CA GLN A 82 -5.93 -5.00 -5.05
C GLN A 82 -6.23 -5.03 -3.56
N THR A 83 -7.50 -4.77 -3.27
CA THR A 83 -8.18 -5.07 -2.01
C THR A 83 -9.24 -6.13 -2.29
N LEU A 84 -10.04 -6.50 -1.29
CA LEU A 84 -11.22 -7.34 -1.54
C LEU A 84 -12.24 -6.66 -2.44
N GLN A 85 -12.32 -5.33 -2.42
CA GLN A 85 -13.36 -4.56 -3.10
C GLN A 85 -12.91 -4.02 -4.46
N GLU A 86 -11.62 -3.69 -4.60
CA GLU A 86 -11.13 -2.86 -5.70
C GLU A 86 -9.80 -3.35 -6.25
N LEU A 87 -9.48 -2.91 -7.46
CA LEU A 87 -8.18 -3.02 -8.12
C LEU A 87 -7.68 -1.61 -8.43
N ASN A 88 -6.41 -1.35 -8.15
CA ASN A 88 -5.71 -0.17 -8.64
C ASN A 88 -4.74 -0.61 -9.72
N VAL A 89 -4.86 -0.03 -10.92
CA VAL A 89 -3.99 -0.34 -12.07
C VAL A 89 -3.23 0.93 -12.44
N ASN A 90 -1.91 0.81 -12.49
CA ASN A 90 -1.00 1.90 -12.80
C ASN A 90 -0.30 1.62 -14.12
N VAL A 91 -0.51 2.49 -15.10
CA VAL A 91 0.08 2.41 -16.44
C VAL A 91 0.99 3.61 -16.66
N PRO A 92 2.32 3.43 -16.72
CA PRO A 92 3.23 4.51 -17.06
C PRO A 92 2.93 5.08 -18.45
N VAL A 93 2.94 6.41 -18.56
CA VAL A 93 2.70 7.12 -19.82
C VAL A 93 3.77 8.19 -20.05
N PRO A 94 4.07 8.57 -21.31
CA PRO A 94 5.05 9.62 -21.60
C PRO A 94 4.73 10.91 -20.84
N HIS A 95 5.76 11.57 -20.31
CA HIS A 95 5.57 12.82 -19.57
C HIS A 95 4.86 13.89 -20.43
N GLY A 96 3.87 14.55 -19.84
CA GLY A 96 3.02 15.54 -20.53
C GLY A 96 1.84 14.91 -21.29
N THR A 97 1.58 13.62 -21.10
CA THR A 97 0.38 12.96 -21.64
C THR A 97 -0.86 13.62 -21.07
N LYS A 98 -1.79 14.00 -21.96
CA LYS A 98 -3.08 14.62 -21.62
C LYS A 98 -4.20 13.62 -21.87
N SER A 99 -5.29 13.73 -21.11
CA SER A 99 -6.47 12.84 -21.20
C SER A 99 -7.00 12.65 -22.62
N ARG A 100 -6.96 13.70 -23.45
CA ARG A 100 -7.41 13.64 -24.85
C ARG A 100 -6.63 12.67 -25.73
N PHE A 101 -5.41 12.31 -25.35
CA PHE A 101 -4.54 11.39 -26.07
C PHE A 101 -4.64 9.94 -25.56
N LEU A 102 -5.41 9.69 -24.49
CA LEU A 102 -5.61 8.36 -23.95
C LEU A 102 -6.88 7.71 -24.51
N ILE A 103 -6.82 6.39 -24.59
CA ILE A 103 -7.96 5.49 -24.72
C ILE A 103 -7.98 4.71 -23.40
N CYS A 104 -9.03 4.87 -22.63
CA CYS A 104 -9.30 4.09 -21.42
C CYS A 104 -10.77 3.68 -21.47
N GLU A 105 -11.03 2.49 -21.98
CA GLU A 105 -12.37 1.89 -22.04
C GLU A 105 -12.50 0.83 -20.96
N ILE A 106 -13.41 1.08 -20.02
CA ILE A 106 -13.70 0.19 -18.91
C ILE A 106 -15.06 -0.46 -19.16
N LYS A 107 -15.07 -1.76 -19.42
CA LYS A 107 -16.28 -2.57 -19.63
C LYS A 107 -16.38 -3.63 -18.54
N LYS A 108 -17.59 -4.17 -18.33
CA LYS A 108 -17.89 -5.13 -17.25
C LYS A 108 -16.87 -6.27 -17.11
N ASN A 109 -16.36 -6.79 -18.23
CA ASN A 109 -15.41 -7.90 -18.26
C ASN A 109 -14.19 -7.60 -19.15
N HIS A 110 -13.93 -6.35 -19.52
CA HIS A 110 -12.86 -6.03 -20.48
C HIS A 110 -12.27 -4.67 -20.18
N LEU A 111 -10.95 -4.57 -20.28
CA LEU A 111 -10.21 -3.32 -20.09
C LEU A 111 -9.35 -3.05 -21.33
N THR A 112 -9.51 -1.87 -21.90
CA THR A 112 -8.67 -1.39 -23.00
C THR A 112 -8.02 -0.07 -22.62
N VAL A 113 -6.69 -0.03 -22.55
CA VAL A 113 -5.89 1.11 -22.12
C VAL A 113 -4.75 1.33 -23.11
N GLY A 114 -4.58 2.57 -23.58
CA GLY A 114 -3.45 2.92 -24.45
C GLY A 114 -3.48 4.37 -24.92
N LEU A 115 -2.54 4.71 -25.80
CA LEU A 115 -2.49 6.02 -26.45
C LEU A 115 -3.22 5.98 -27.79
N LYS A 116 -3.95 7.06 -28.12
CA LYS A 116 -4.66 7.18 -29.40
C LYS A 116 -3.69 7.04 -30.58
N GLY A 117 -4.03 6.16 -31.51
CA GLY A 117 -3.21 5.87 -32.68
C GLY A 117 -2.01 4.95 -32.41
N GLN A 118 -1.87 4.44 -31.19
CA GLN A 118 -0.88 3.42 -30.82
C GLN A 118 -1.56 2.08 -30.57
N PRO A 119 -0.82 0.96 -30.62
CA PRO A 119 -1.26 -0.29 -30.04
C PRO A 119 -1.64 -0.11 -28.56
N PRO A 120 -2.72 -0.76 -28.09
CA PRO A 120 -3.11 -0.68 -26.69
C PRO A 120 -2.03 -1.31 -25.80
N ILE A 121 -1.82 -0.70 -24.64
CA ILE A 121 -0.94 -1.20 -23.58
C ILE A 121 -1.60 -2.39 -22.88
N ILE A 122 -2.90 -2.27 -22.61
CA ILE A 122 -3.77 -3.32 -22.08
C ILE A 122 -4.94 -3.46 -23.04
N ASP A 123 -5.22 -4.66 -23.53
CA ASP A 123 -6.45 -4.97 -24.24
C ASP A 123 -6.81 -6.43 -23.99
N GLY A 124 -7.72 -6.67 -23.05
CA GLY A 124 -8.09 -8.04 -22.74
C GLY A 124 -9.26 -8.19 -21.77
N GLU A 125 -9.69 -9.44 -21.67
CA GLU A 125 -10.78 -9.85 -20.79
C GLU A 125 -10.30 -9.85 -19.34
N LEU A 126 -11.01 -9.16 -18.46
CA LEU A 126 -10.72 -9.11 -17.03
C LEU A 126 -10.90 -10.51 -16.40
N TYR A 127 -10.20 -10.78 -15.30
CA TYR A 127 -10.32 -12.05 -14.60
C TYR A 127 -11.76 -12.34 -14.15
N LYS A 128 -12.46 -11.34 -13.59
CA LYS A 128 -13.87 -11.39 -13.22
C LYS A 128 -14.59 -10.08 -13.55
N SER A 129 -15.90 -10.04 -13.31
CA SER A 129 -16.70 -8.85 -13.55
C SER A 129 -16.39 -7.71 -12.57
N ILE A 130 -16.40 -6.49 -13.08
CA ILE A 130 -16.38 -5.24 -12.34
C ILE A 130 -17.73 -4.53 -12.43
N LYS A 131 -17.87 -3.42 -11.71
CA LYS A 131 -18.99 -2.47 -11.82
C LYS A 131 -18.51 -1.21 -12.56
N PRO A 132 -18.69 -1.10 -13.88
CA PRO A 132 -18.11 0.00 -14.66
C PRO A 132 -18.50 1.39 -14.18
N ASP A 133 -19.73 1.56 -13.67
CA ASP A 133 -20.24 2.83 -13.17
C ASP A 133 -19.56 3.31 -11.87
N GLU A 134 -18.90 2.41 -11.14
CA GLU A 134 -18.12 2.70 -9.93
C GLU A 134 -16.61 2.80 -10.23
N CYS A 135 -16.19 2.64 -11.49
CA CYS A 135 -14.79 2.72 -11.89
C CYS A 135 -14.42 4.12 -12.39
N TYR A 136 -13.19 4.55 -12.15
CA TYR A 136 -12.68 5.81 -12.67
C TYR A 136 -11.19 5.72 -12.99
N TRP A 137 -10.70 6.70 -13.73
CA TRP A 137 -9.27 6.82 -14.03
C TRP A 137 -8.84 8.28 -13.98
N SER A 138 -7.58 8.50 -13.67
CA SER A 138 -6.96 9.82 -13.61
C SER A 138 -5.52 9.77 -14.12
N ILE A 139 -4.97 10.95 -14.44
CA ILE A 139 -3.55 11.07 -14.77
C ILE A 139 -2.86 11.72 -13.58
N GLU A 140 -1.91 11.01 -12.98
CA GLU A 140 -1.09 11.47 -11.89
C GLU A 140 0.24 12.02 -12.45
N ASP A 141 0.64 13.21 -11.99
CA ASP A 141 1.89 13.90 -12.33
C ASP A 141 2.22 14.02 -13.83
N GLN A 142 1.22 13.86 -14.70
CA GLN A 142 1.34 13.83 -16.17
C GLN A 142 2.24 12.71 -16.72
N SER A 143 2.55 11.69 -15.92
CA SER A 143 3.42 10.56 -16.28
C SER A 143 2.86 9.19 -15.91
N MET A 144 1.71 9.14 -15.21
CA MET A 144 1.07 7.90 -14.79
C MET A 144 -0.43 7.95 -15.06
N LEU A 145 -0.98 6.90 -15.67
CA LEU A 145 -2.42 6.65 -15.73
C LEU A 145 -2.80 5.70 -14.59
N SER A 146 -3.59 6.21 -13.65
CA SER A 146 -4.10 5.48 -12.49
C SER A 146 -5.57 5.13 -12.73
N ILE A 147 -5.92 3.85 -12.61
CA ILE A 147 -7.26 3.31 -12.91
C ILE A 147 -7.74 2.54 -11.70
N LEU A 148 -8.88 2.96 -11.15
CA LEU A 148 -9.59 2.24 -10.09
C LEU A 148 -10.72 1.42 -10.70
N LEU A 149 -10.69 0.10 -10.46
CA LEU A 149 -11.76 -0.82 -10.86
C LEU A 149 -12.46 -1.40 -9.64
N THR A 150 -13.76 -1.18 -9.51
CA THR A 150 -14.56 -1.77 -8.44
C THR A 150 -15.05 -3.15 -8.83
N LYS A 151 -14.72 -4.16 -8.04
CA LYS A 151 -15.13 -5.54 -8.28
C LYS A 151 -16.63 -5.68 -8.10
N HIS A 152 -17.24 -6.54 -8.93
CA HIS A 152 -18.63 -6.94 -8.73
C HIS A 152 -18.77 -7.87 -7.50
N ASP A 153 -17.84 -8.83 -7.38
CA ASP A 153 -17.72 -9.71 -6.21
C ASP A 153 -16.62 -9.16 -5.30
N GLN A 154 -17.04 -8.64 -4.15
CA GLN A 154 -16.18 -7.95 -3.18
C GLN A 154 -15.66 -8.89 -2.07
N MET A 155 -15.76 -10.20 -2.27
CA MET A 155 -15.24 -11.21 -1.33
C MET A 155 -14.13 -12.08 -1.95
N ASP A 156 -13.63 -11.70 -3.12
CA ASP A 156 -12.73 -12.54 -3.91
C ASP A 156 -11.42 -11.85 -4.31
N TRP A 157 -10.33 -12.60 -4.15
CA TRP A 157 -8.98 -12.18 -4.56
C TRP A 157 -8.70 -12.61 -5.99
N TRP A 158 -8.38 -11.63 -6.83
CA TRP A 158 -8.05 -11.87 -8.21
C TRP A 158 -6.63 -12.38 -8.32
N LYS A 159 -6.42 -13.43 -9.11
CA LYS A 159 -5.09 -13.97 -9.37
C LYS A 159 -4.35 -13.25 -10.49
N CYS A 160 -5.06 -12.54 -11.36
CA CYS A 160 -4.49 -11.68 -12.39
C CYS A 160 -5.49 -10.56 -12.71
N LEU A 161 -5.03 -9.48 -13.36
CA LEU A 161 -5.91 -8.42 -13.84
C LEU A 161 -6.66 -8.86 -15.11
N VAL A 162 -5.90 -9.29 -16.12
CA VAL A 162 -6.38 -9.74 -17.42
C VAL A 162 -6.11 -11.22 -17.58
N LYS A 163 -7.04 -11.96 -18.18
CA LYS A 163 -6.87 -13.38 -18.47
C LYS A 163 -5.72 -13.60 -19.44
N GLY A 164 -4.83 -14.54 -19.10
CA GLY A 164 -3.63 -14.84 -19.88
C GLY A 164 -2.35 -14.22 -19.33
N ASP A 165 -2.47 -13.20 -18.47
CA ASP A 165 -1.33 -12.65 -17.75
C ASP A 165 -0.87 -13.59 -16.62
N PRO A 166 0.38 -13.44 -16.14
CA PRO A 166 0.88 -14.24 -15.02
C PRO A 166 -0.01 -14.11 -13.78
N GLU A 167 -0.10 -15.19 -13.02
CA GLU A 167 -0.99 -15.29 -11.87
C GLU A 167 -0.23 -15.19 -10.55
N ILE A 168 -0.75 -14.41 -9.60
CA ILE A 168 -0.29 -14.37 -8.22
C ILE A 168 -0.84 -15.54 -7.40
N ASN A 169 -0.12 -15.94 -6.36
CA ASN A 169 -0.64 -16.91 -5.40
C ASN A 169 -1.52 -16.22 -4.35
N THR A 170 -2.83 -16.31 -4.52
CA THR A 170 -3.82 -15.66 -3.65
C THR A 170 -3.87 -16.24 -2.23
N GLN A 171 -3.20 -17.37 -1.94
CA GLN A 171 -3.12 -17.91 -0.57
C GLN A 171 -2.17 -17.12 0.34
N LYS A 172 -1.31 -16.25 -0.22
CA LYS A 172 -0.35 -15.43 0.53
C LYS A 172 -0.82 -13.99 0.76
N VAL A 173 -2.02 -13.67 0.32
CA VAL A 173 -2.57 -12.31 0.38
C VAL A 173 -2.79 -11.90 1.83
N GLU A 174 -2.29 -10.74 2.21
CA GLU A 174 -2.51 -10.14 3.53
C GLU A 174 -3.83 -9.34 3.52
N PRO A 175 -4.82 -9.70 4.37
CA PRO A 175 -6.04 -8.90 4.53
C PRO A 175 -5.72 -7.48 5.04
N GLU A 176 -6.47 -6.48 4.57
CA GLU A 176 -6.24 -5.06 4.94
C GLU A 176 -6.27 -4.81 6.46
N ASN A 177 -7.09 -5.55 7.21
CA ASN A 177 -7.21 -5.41 8.66
C ASN A 177 -6.15 -6.18 9.46
N SER A 178 -5.15 -6.79 8.80
CA SER A 178 -4.16 -7.63 9.48
C SER A 178 -3.17 -6.85 10.33
N LYS A 179 -3.16 -5.52 10.21
CA LYS A 179 -2.40 -4.65 11.11
C LYS A 179 -3.24 -4.37 12.35
N LEU A 180 -3.08 -5.24 13.36
CA LEU A 180 -3.61 -5.03 14.72
C LEU A 180 -3.31 -3.63 15.30
N GLY A 181 -2.29 -2.94 14.79
CA GLY A 181 -1.93 -1.57 15.19
C GLY A 181 -2.91 -0.48 14.73
N ASP A 182 -3.72 -0.73 13.70
CA ASP A 182 -4.66 0.25 13.12
C ASP A 182 -6.05 0.17 13.78
N LEU A 183 -6.29 -0.84 14.62
CA LEU A 183 -7.51 -1.00 15.41
C LEU A 183 -7.44 -0.16 16.69
N ASP A 184 -8.57 0.39 17.11
CA ASP A 184 -8.69 1.01 18.42
C ASP A 184 -8.37 -0.03 19.53
N PRO A 185 -7.90 0.40 20.71
CA PRO A 185 -7.43 -0.51 21.76
C PRO A 185 -8.44 -1.59 22.19
N GLU A 186 -9.74 -1.29 22.13
CA GLU A 186 -10.81 -2.19 22.54
C GLU A 186 -11.06 -3.28 21.48
N THR A 187 -11.16 -2.88 20.21
CA THR A 187 -11.30 -3.81 19.08
C THR A 187 -10.06 -4.69 18.95
N ARG A 188 -8.86 -4.11 19.11
CA ARG A 188 -7.59 -4.85 19.08
C ARG A 188 -7.54 -5.95 20.13
N GLN A 189 -7.90 -5.64 21.38
CA GLN A 189 -7.90 -6.62 22.46
C GLN A 189 -8.88 -7.77 22.17
N THR A 190 -10.02 -7.46 21.57
CA THR A 190 -11.03 -8.45 21.18
C THR A 190 -10.51 -9.37 20.06
N VAL A 191 -9.89 -8.80 19.02
CA VAL A 191 -9.31 -9.58 17.91
C VAL A 191 -8.13 -10.43 18.39
N GLU A 192 -7.24 -9.89 19.23
CA GLU A 192 -6.14 -10.65 19.84
C GLU A 192 -6.65 -11.82 20.70
N LYS A 193 -7.70 -11.59 21.51
CA LYS A 193 -8.37 -12.65 22.29
C LYS A 193 -8.94 -13.73 21.37
N MET A 194 -9.63 -13.35 20.29
CA MET A 194 -10.18 -14.32 19.34
C MET A 194 -9.10 -15.14 18.63
N MET A 195 -7.99 -14.51 18.22
CA MET A 195 -6.85 -15.21 17.60
C MET A 195 -6.19 -16.17 18.59
N PHE A 196 -6.02 -15.77 19.85
CA PHE A 196 -5.51 -16.63 20.91
C PHE A 196 -6.43 -17.83 21.14
N ASP A 197 -7.73 -17.61 21.29
CA ASP A 197 -8.71 -18.66 21.55
C ASP A 197 -8.83 -19.65 20.38
N GLN A 198 -8.77 -19.15 19.14
CA GLN A 198 -8.79 -20.00 17.94
C GLN A 198 -7.55 -20.90 17.89
N ARG A 199 -6.37 -20.37 18.26
CA ARG A 199 -5.13 -21.14 18.35
C ARG A 199 -5.15 -22.16 19.50
N GLN A 200 -5.68 -21.78 20.66
CA GLN A 200 -5.80 -22.71 21.80
C GLN A 200 -6.75 -23.86 21.48
N LYS A 201 -7.91 -23.57 20.87
CA LYS A 201 -8.88 -24.58 20.44
C LYS A 201 -8.28 -25.57 19.42
N SER A 202 -7.50 -25.10 18.45
CA SER A 202 -6.88 -26.01 17.47
C SER A 202 -5.81 -26.91 18.10
N MET A 203 -5.17 -26.45 19.18
CA MET A 203 -4.20 -27.22 19.96
C MET A 203 -4.83 -28.02 21.12
N GLY A 204 -6.16 -27.98 21.29
CA GLY A 204 -6.86 -28.62 22.42
C GLY A 204 -6.49 -28.03 23.78
N LEU A 205 -5.97 -26.81 23.80
CA LEU A 205 -5.56 -26.05 24.99
C LEU A 205 -6.70 -25.13 25.46
N PRO A 206 -6.72 -24.74 26.75
CA PRO A 206 -7.77 -23.89 27.30
C PRO A 206 -7.76 -22.48 26.68
N THR A 207 -8.95 -21.97 26.39
CA THR A 207 -9.22 -20.61 25.93
C THR A 207 -8.91 -19.56 27.01
N SER A 208 -8.88 -18.29 26.63
CA SER A 208 -8.67 -17.15 27.52
C SER A 208 -9.66 -17.14 28.70
N GLU A 209 -10.93 -17.47 28.45
CA GLU A 209 -11.96 -17.54 29.50
C GLU A 209 -11.75 -18.71 30.45
N GLU A 210 -11.38 -19.88 29.91
CA GLU A 210 -11.10 -21.07 30.72
C GLU A 210 -9.84 -20.87 31.58
N LEU A 211 -8.81 -20.22 31.03
CA LEU A 211 -7.59 -19.89 31.75
C LEU A 211 -7.89 -18.91 32.89
N GLN A 212 -8.70 -17.87 32.63
CA GLN A 212 -9.10 -16.89 33.63
C GLN A 212 -9.96 -17.54 34.73
N LYS A 213 -10.88 -18.44 34.37
CA LYS A 213 -11.69 -19.24 35.32
C LYS A 213 -10.79 -20.14 36.18
N GLN A 214 -9.81 -20.81 35.59
CA GLN A 214 -8.84 -21.64 36.31
C GLN A 214 -8.00 -20.81 37.28
N GLU A 215 -7.54 -19.62 36.87
CA GLU A 215 -6.74 -18.75 37.72
C GLU A 215 -7.56 -18.20 38.89
N MET A 216 -8.78 -17.74 38.65
CA MET A 216 -9.70 -17.30 39.70
C MET A 216 -10.01 -18.44 40.68
N MET A 217 -10.27 -19.64 40.18
CA MET A 217 -10.52 -20.81 41.02
C MET A 217 -9.29 -21.19 41.85
N LYS A 218 -8.09 -21.18 41.25
CA LYS A 218 -6.83 -21.46 41.95
C LYS A 218 -6.56 -20.43 43.05
N LYS A 219 -6.80 -19.14 42.77
CA LYS A 219 -6.69 -18.07 43.77
C LYS A 219 -7.69 -18.27 44.91
N PHE A 220 -8.93 -18.60 44.58
CA PHE A 220 -9.98 -18.88 45.56
C PHE A 220 -9.62 -20.08 46.45
N MET A 221 -9.17 -21.20 45.87
CA MET A 221 -8.70 -22.38 46.61
C MET A 221 -7.53 -22.06 47.55
N SER A 222 -6.58 -21.22 47.10
CA SER A 222 -5.42 -20.83 47.92
C SER A 222 -5.80 -19.93 49.10
N GLN A 223 -6.85 -19.12 48.95
CA GLN A 223 -7.34 -18.21 49.99
C GLN A 223 -8.31 -18.91 50.95
N HIS A 224 -8.87 -20.05 50.55
CA HIS A 224 -9.80 -20.84 51.36
C HIS A 224 -9.34 -22.30 51.45
N PRO A 225 -8.18 -22.59 52.09
CA PRO A 225 -7.64 -23.94 52.22
C PRO A 225 -8.51 -24.88 53.07
N GLU A 226 -9.49 -24.34 53.80
CA GLU A 226 -10.46 -25.12 54.59
C GLU A 226 -11.65 -25.65 53.75
N MET A 227 -11.83 -25.17 52.52
CA MET A 227 -12.88 -25.69 51.63
C MET A 227 -12.37 -26.88 50.81
N ASP A 228 -13.08 -28.02 50.88
CA ASP A 228 -12.81 -29.22 50.11
C ASP A 228 -13.55 -29.21 48.76
N PHE A 229 -12.80 -29.14 47.66
CA PHE A 229 -13.32 -29.09 46.29
C PHE A 229 -13.33 -30.46 45.59
N SER A 230 -12.99 -31.54 46.30
CA SER A 230 -12.90 -32.90 45.72
C SER A 230 -14.22 -33.43 45.15
N ASN A 231 -15.37 -32.88 45.58
CA ASN A 231 -16.71 -33.23 45.09
C ASN A 231 -17.33 -32.19 44.13
N ALA A 232 -16.60 -31.14 43.75
CA ALA A 232 -17.14 -30.09 42.87
C ALA A 232 -17.19 -30.58 41.41
N LYS A 233 -18.38 -30.63 40.82
CA LYS A 233 -18.54 -30.85 39.37
C LYS A 233 -18.18 -29.56 38.64
N LEU A 234 -16.99 -29.54 38.05
CA LEU A 234 -16.55 -28.48 37.15
C LEU A 234 -17.00 -28.82 35.74
N SER A 235 -18.12 -28.23 35.31
CA SER A 235 -18.48 -28.07 33.91
C SER A 235 -18.06 -26.69 33.40
#